data_AF-A0A1Q6RVJ0-F1
#
_entry.id   AF-A0A1Q6RVJ0-F1
#
_cell.length_a   1.000
_cell.length_b   1.000
_cell.length_c   1.000
_cell.angle_alpha   90.00
_cell.angle_beta   90.00
_cell.angle_gamma   90.00
#
_symmetry.space_group_name_H-M   'P 1'
#
loop_
_entity.id
_entity.type
_entity.pdbx_description
1 polymer ?
#
loop_
_entity_poly.entity_id
_entity_poly.type
_entity_poly.pdbx_seq_one_letter_code
_entity_poly.pdbx_strand_id
1 'polypeptide(L)'
;MNNANFITWDLLEIVDDLIIHHSKIKSLYLFGSRAYKTNSMRSDIDILAITEGVISMSEVNLWLHDKYPPVDLFLSYDEMNAMSVVNGSVVSFRNTGKYDDLIQQLDAIELWDRERGLSTDYTEWNFQTANNVIFQMSIIPSYPMINFNEALANAMANLEASGIKTFFAGSTWRDISYSIVDIIETVMTKPIKYQRRARLFSFDLIKIYNEYDFQNLIHLTLRPIFRDIEPENVVIRIDGSEKKADFGIANNKIIIETKWIDSISKKAEVIKTLDGLKNFYSENVNVRCLIFIILYKSTIDIDQMLLNYKFSYEKSMPQIIVRFIENMYD
;
A
#
# COMPACT_ATOMS: atom_id res chain seq x y z
N MET A 1 17.88 20.09 -41.95
CA MET A 1 18.62 19.33 -40.92
C MET A 1 18.69 20.23 -39.70
N ASN A 2 17.82 19.99 -38.70
CA ASN A 2 17.86 20.76 -37.46
C ASN A 2 19.05 20.27 -36.64
N ASN A 3 19.99 21.15 -36.31
CA ASN A 3 21.00 20.90 -35.29
C ASN A 3 20.26 20.61 -33.99
N ALA A 4 20.13 19.34 -33.62
CA ALA A 4 19.68 18.98 -32.28
C ALA A 4 20.76 19.46 -31.31
N ASN A 5 20.48 20.49 -30.53
CA ASN A 5 21.33 20.83 -29.39
C ASN A 5 21.25 19.66 -28.40
N PHE A 6 22.40 19.15 -27.97
CA PHE A 6 22.49 18.05 -27.01
C PHE A 6 22.93 18.61 -25.66
N ILE A 7 22.40 18.04 -24.58
CA ILE A 7 22.88 18.26 -23.22
C ILE A 7 23.65 17.01 -22.82
N THR A 8 24.85 17.20 -22.27
CA THR A 8 25.64 16.12 -21.69
C THR A 8 25.46 16.17 -20.18
N TRP A 9 25.13 15.02 -19.58
CA TRP A 9 24.95 14.82 -18.15
C TRP A 9 26.12 13.99 -17.63
N ASP A 10 26.80 14.50 -16.61
CA ASP A 10 27.85 13.79 -15.91
C ASP A 10 27.25 13.03 -14.73
N LEU A 11 27.20 11.70 -14.86
CA LEU A 11 26.71 10.80 -13.83
C LEU A 11 27.61 10.84 -12.58
N LEU A 12 28.90 11.15 -12.73
CA LEU A 12 29.80 11.28 -11.59
C LEU A 12 29.41 12.51 -10.76
N GLU A 13 29.14 13.64 -11.44
CA GLU A 13 28.62 14.85 -10.79
C GLU A 13 27.31 14.56 -10.06
N ILE A 14 26.37 13.86 -10.71
CA ILE A 14 25.08 13.49 -10.11
C ILE A 14 25.27 12.61 -8.86
N VAL A 15 26.18 11.63 -8.91
CA VAL A 15 26.51 10.76 -7.78
C VAL A 15 27.11 11.57 -6.63
N ASP A 16 28.09 12.42 -6.90
CA ASP A 16 28.74 13.28 -5.90
C ASP A 16 27.73 14.22 -5.23
N ASP A 17 26.83 14.82 -6.02
CA ASP A 17 25.79 15.70 -5.52
C ASP A 17 24.79 14.94 -4.63
N LEU A 18 24.37 13.74 -5.03
CA LEU A 18 23.45 12.90 -4.24
C LEU A 18 24.05 12.55 -2.88
N ILE A 19 25.32 12.13 -2.82
CA ILE A 19 25.97 11.75 -1.56
C ILE A 19 26.20 12.94 -0.64
N ILE A 20 26.47 14.14 -1.19
CA ILE A 20 26.67 15.37 -0.41
C ILE A 20 25.36 15.86 0.20
N HIS A 21 24.27 15.88 -0.58
CA HIS A 21 22.97 16.37 -0.11
C HIS A 21 22.26 15.36 0.79
N HIS A 22 22.55 14.07 0.64
CA HIS A 22 21.83 13.00 1.32
C HIS A 22 22.77 11.99 1.98
N SER A 23 23.31 12.38 3.15
CA SER A 23 24.24 11.56 3.95
C SER A 23 23.72 10.19 4.38
N LYS A 24 22.40 9.96 4.31
CA LYS A 24 21.77 8.67 4.60
C LYS A 24 21.94 7.64 3.48
N ILE A 25 22.37 8.02 2.28
CA ILE A 25 22.61 7.08 1.18
C ILE A 25 23.79 6.16 1.52
N LYS A 26 23.60 4.85 1.39
CA LYS A 26 24.61 3.80 1.60
C LYS A 26 25.29 3.41 0.31
N SER A 27 24.51 3.27 -0.76
CA SER A 27 25.00 2.82 -2.06
C SER A 27 24.05 3.28 -3.17
N LEU A 28 24.62 3.49 -4.36
CA LEU A 28 23.95 3.95 -5.57
C LEU A 28 24.19 2.97 -6.70
N TYR A 29 23.14 2.68 -7.46
CA TYR A 29 23.18 1.78 -8.62
C TYR A 29 22.48 2.42 -9.81
N LEU A 30 23.00 2.19 -11.01
CA LEU A 30 22.34 2.52 -12.27
C LEU A 30 21.55 1.30 -12.75
N PHE A 31 20.31 1.51 -13.16
CA PHE A 31 19.53 0.45 -13.80
C PHE A 31 18.77 0.98 -15.02
N GLY A 32 17.89 0.16 -15.59
CA GLY A 32 17.07 0.58 -16.71
C GLY A 32 17.87 0.79 -18.00
N SER A 33 17.30 1.56 -18.93
CA SER A 33 17.76 1.59 -20.33
C SER A 33 19.19 2.11 -20.52
N ARG A 34 19.69 2.93 -19.58
CA ARG A 34 21.06 3.48 -19.59
C ARG A 34 22.09 2.47 -19.10
N ALA A 35 21.74 1.57 -18.18
CA ALA A 35 22.60 0.47 -17.78
C ALA A 35 22.93 -0.47 -18.97
N TYR A 36 21.95 -0.70 -19.86
CA TYR A 36 22.10 -1.53 -21.06
C TYR A 36 22.72 -0.81 -22.27
N LYS A 37 23.23 0.41 -22.11
CA LYS A 37 23.91 1.18 -23.18
C LYS A 37 23.08 1.32 -24.46
N THR A 38 21.77 1.48 -24.32
CA THR A 38 20.82 1.51 -25.46
C THR A 38 21.01 2.69 -26.41
N ASN A 39 21.95 3.62 -26.15
CA ASN A 39 22.22 4.85 -26.91
C ASN A 39 20.99 5.71 -27.21
N SER A 40 19.89 5.47 -26.49
CA SER A 40 18.64 6.19 -26.65
C SER A 40 18.81 7.62 -26.19
N MET A 41 18.56 8.58 -27.09
CA MET A 41 18.68 10.01 -26.80
C MET A 41 17.47 10.58 -26.04
N ARG A 42 16.47 9.73 -25.74
CA ARG A 42 15.22 10.08 -25.05
C ARG A 42 15.05 9.38 -23.71
N SER A 43 15.97 8.47 -23.36
CA SER A 43 15.90 7.73 -22.12
C SER A 43 16.29 8.59 -20.91
N ASP A 44 15.52 8.43 -19.85
CA ASP A 44 15.81 8.80 -18.46
C ASP A 44 17.07 8.07 -17.92
N ILE A 45 17.56 8.53 -16.78
CA ILE A 45 18.66 7.94 -16.01
C ILE A 45 18.06 7.38 -14.72
N ASP A 46 17.82 6.08 -14.68
CA ASP A 46 17.24 5.40 -13.51
C ASP A 46 18.32 5.07 -12.47
N ILE A 47 18.24 5.69 -11.29
CA ILE A 47 19.19 5.48 -10.20
C ILE A 47 18.48 4.85 -9.01
N LEU A 48 19.00 3.74 -8.49
CA LEU A 48 18.56 3.14 -7.23
C LEU A 48 19.49 3.59 -6.10
N ALA A 49 18.94 4.21 -5.06
CA ALA A 49 19.65 4.53 -3.83
C ALA A 49 19.14 3.68 -2.66
N ILE A 50 20.06 2.97 -2.02
CA ILE A 50 19.82 2.27 -0.76
C ILE A 50 20.16 3.22 0.38
N THR A 51 19.27 3.38 1.36
CA THR A 51 19.40 4.41 2.40
C THR A 51 19.29 3.85 3.82
N GLU A 52 20.00 4.46 4.77
CA GLU A 52 19.81 4.25 6.21
C GLU A 52 18.60 5.03 6.69
N GLY A 53 17.43 4.41 6.55
CA GLY A 53 16.15 4.99 6.96
C GLY A 53 15.56 5.95 5.93
N VAL A 54 14.49 6.62 6.33
CA VAL A 54 13.65 7.40 5.42
C VAL A 54 14.30 8.75 5.08
N ILE A 55 14.27 9.09 3.79
CA ILE A 55 14.60 10.41 3.23
C ILE A 55 13.29 11.06 2.71
N SER A 56 13.15 12.37 2.92
CA SER A 56 11.98 13.13 2.48
C SER A 56 11.93 13.23 0.94
N MET A 57 10.99 12.55 0.31
CA MET A 57 10.88 12.54 -1.16
C MET A 57 10.55 13.91 -1.73
N SER A 58 9.78 14.73 -1.02
CA SER A 58 9.44 16.08 -1.49
C SER A 58 10.67 16.99 -1.59
N GLU A 59 11.60 16.86 -0.64
CA GLU A 59 12.84 17.64 -0.64
C GLU A 59 13.78 17.18 -1.75
N VAL A 60 13.93 15.86 -1.93
CA VAL A 60 14.76 15.29 -2.98
C VAL A 60 14.19 15.62 -4.36
N ASN A 61 12.88 15.52 -4.56
CA ASN A 61 12.24 15.75 -5.85
C ASN A 61 12.39 17.21 -6.33
N LEU A 62 12.15 18.19 -5.45
CA LEU A 62 12.26 19.61 -5.80
C LEU A 62 13.67 19.95 -6.31
N TRP A 63 14.70 19.46 -5.60
CA TRP A 63 16.08 19.69 -5.98
C TRP A 63 16.50 18.90 -7.23
N LEU A 64 16.15 17.61 -7.29
CA LEU A 64 16.54 16.72 -8.38
C LEU A 64 15.91 17.14 -9.71
N HIS A 65 14.64 17.56 -9.71
CA HIS A 65 13.95 17.97 -10.93
C HIS A 65 14.51 19.27 -11.51
N ASP A 66 14.88 20.22 -10.65
CA ASP A 66 15.41 21.52 -11.08
C ASP A 66 16.85 21.39 -11.61
N LYS A 67 17.69 20.56 -10.97
CA LYS A 67 19.11 20.43 -11.32
C LYS A 67 19.38 19.31 -12.33
N TYR A 68 18.70 18.18 -12.20
CA TYR A 68 18.90 16.97 -13.00
C TYR A 68 17.57 16.41 -13.57
N PRO A 69 16.91 17.14 -14.50
CA PRO A 69 15.66 16.72 -15.14
C PRO A 69 15.58 15.28 -15.67
N PRO A 70 16.63 14.65 -16.23
CA PRO A 70 16.51 13.29 -16.76
C PRO A 70 16.61 12.19 -15.70
N VAL A 71 16.89 12.50 -14.44
CA VAL A 71 17.14 11.48 -13.40
C VAL A 71 15.83 11.04 -12.75
N ASP A 72 15.54 9.73 -12.79
CA ASP A 72 14.51 9.12 -11.96
C ASP A 72 15.19 8.36 -10.81
N LEU A 73 15.09 8.92 -9.61
CA LEU A 73 15.72 8.37 -8.42
C LEU A 73 14.73 7.47 -7.67
N PHE A 74 15.13 6.22 -7.43
CA PHE A 74 14.40 5.24 -6.64
C PHE A 74 15.05 5.10 -5.27
N LEU A 75 14.29 5.26 -4.19
CA LEU A 75 14.79 5.09 -2.82
C LEU A 75 14.31 3.76 -2.23
N SER A 76 15.22 3.04 -1.59
CA SER A 76 14.91 1.85 -0.80
C SER A 76 15.52 1.92 0.59
N TYR A 77 14.67 1.83 1.62
CA TYR A 77 15.07 1.90 3.04
C TYR A 77 14.59 0.71 3.86
N ASP A 78 13.68 -0.11 3.31
CA ASP A 78 12.96 -1.18 4.02
C ASP A 78 13.32 -2.59 3.52
N GLU A 79 14.34 -2.69 2.67
CA GLU A 79 14.80 -3.95 2.04
C GLU A 79 13.73 -4.66 1.17
N MET A 80 12.56 -4.05 0.96
CA MET A 80 11.42 -4.69 0.31
C MET A 80 10.91 -3.93 -0.90
N ASN A 81 11.03 -2.60 -0.89
CA ASN A 81 10.47 -1.72 -1.91
C ASN A 81 11.51 -0.70 -2.35
N ALA A 82 11.55 -0.43 -3.66
CA ALA A 82 12.20 0.74 -4.22
C ALA A 82 11.13 1.67 -4.79
N MET A 83 11.09 2.93 -4.34
CA MET A 83 10.07 3.88 -4.78
C MET A 83 10.68 5.07 -5.49
N SER A 84 10.17 5.39 -6.69
CA SER A 84 10.54 6.59 -7.43
C SER A 84 10.17 7.84 -6.64
N VAL A 85 11.14 8.74 -6.48
CA VAL A 85 11.01 10.04 -5.83
C VAL A 85 10.12 10.99 -6.63
N VAL A 86 10.04 10.80 -7.94
CA VAL A 86 9.38 11.76 -8.82
C VAL A 86 7.91 11.41 -9.06
N ASN A 87 7.59 10.13 -9.29
CA ASN A 87 6.21 9.70 -9.60
C ASN A 87 5.59 8.73 -8.58
N GLY A 88 6.36 8.28 -7.57
CA GLY A 88 5.88 7.38 -6.53
C GLY A 88 5.65 5.94 -6.99
N SER A 89 6.10 5.57 -8.20
CA SER A 89 6.07 4.18 -8.67
C SER A 89 6.89 3.31 -7.73
N VAL A 90 6.34 2.15 -7.38
CA VAL A 90 6.98 1.21 -6.45
C VAL A 90 7.38 -0.05 -7.21
N VAL A 91 8.64 -0.42 -7.11
CA VAL A 91 9.14 -1.76 -7.40
C VAL A 91 9.09 -2.54 -6.10
N SER A 92 8.05 -3.35 -5.92
CA SER A 92 7.90 -4.24 -4.77
C SER A 92 8.51 -5.61 -5.06
N PHE A 93 9.31 -6.09 -4.12
CA PHE A 93 9.97 -7.39 -4.22
C PHE A 93 9.11 -8.53 -3.68
N ARG A 94 9.32 -9.76 -4.18
CA ARG A 94 8.43 -10.92 -3.96
C ARG A 94 9.02 -12.05 -3.09
N ASN A 95 10.31 -12.03 -2.74
CA ASN A 95 11.01 -13.10 -2.01
C ASN A 95 11.74 -12.59 -0.74
N THR A 96 12.35 -13.50 0.03
CA THR A 96 12.98 -13.25 1.35
C THR A 96 14.45 -12.79 1.30
N GLY A 97 15.06 -12.66 0.12
CA GLY A 97 16.42 -12.15 0.01
C GLY A 97 16.45 -10.62 0.06
N LYS A 98 17.52 -10.11 0.64
CA LYS A 98 17.74 -8.72 1.04
C LYS A 98 17.93 -7.81 -0.19
N TYR A 99 18.60 -6.67 -0.01
CA TYR A 99 19.00 -5.75 -1.09
C TYR A 99 19.64 -6.43 -2.32
N ASP A 100 20.40 -7.51 -2.16
CA ASP A 100 21.05 -8.24 -3.26
C ASP A 100 20.05 -8.74 -4.30
N ASP A 101 18.87 -9.21 -3.87
CA ASP A 101 17.85 -9.71 -4.77
C ASP A 101 17.17 -8.57 -5.55
N LEU A 102 16.99 -7.40 -4.92
CA LEU A 102 16.46 -6.20 -5.57
C LEU A 102 17.43 -5.70 -6.64
N ILE A 103 18.73 -5.65 -6.33
CA ILE A 103 19.80 -5.29 -7.27
C ILE A 103 19.80 -6.26 -8.45
N GLN A 104 19.70 -7.57 -8.17
CA GLN A 104 19.66 -8.60 -9.22
C GLN A 104 18.41 -8.51 -10.10
N GLN A 105 17.22 -8.29 -9.52
CA GLN A 105 15.97 -8.17 -10.28
C GLN A 105 16.01 -6.98 -11.25
N LEU A 106 16.62 -5.88 -10.83
CA LEU A 106 16.76 -4.67 -11.63
C LEU A 106 17.93 -4.74 -12.62
N ASP A 107 18.76 -5.78 -12.55
CA ASP A 107 20.06 -5.88 -13.22
C ASP A 107 20.88 -4.59 -12.99
N ALA A 108 20.89 -4.14 -11.74
CA ALA A 108 21.42 -2.85 -11.36
C ALA A 108 22.95 -2.90 -11.22
N ILE A 109 23.63 -1.94 -11.86
CA ILE A 109 25.08 -1.81 -11.86
C ILE A 109 25.50 -0.85 -10.76
N GLU A 110 26.36 -1.30 -9.85
CA GLU A 110 26.86 -0.45 -8.76
C GLU A 110 27.67 0.73 -9.31
N LEU A 111 27.34 1.94 -8.84
CA LEU A 111 28.05 3.19 -9.16
C LEU A 111 28.93 3.62 -7.99
N TRP A 112 28.41 3.52 -6.77
CA TRP A 112 29.08 3.98 -5.56
C TRP A 112 28.56 3.24 -4.33
N ASP A 113 29.46 3.00 -3.37
CA ASP A 113 29.17 2.41 -2.07
C ASP A 113 29.93 3.19 -0.99
N ARG A 114 29.32 3.40 0.17
CA ARG A 114 29.90 4.22 1.25
C ARG A 114 31.23 3.65 1.78
N GLU A 115 31.37 2.33 1.81
CA GLU A 115 32.57 1.67 2.32
C GLU A 115 33.61 1.46 1.22
N ARG A 116 33.17 1.16 -0.01
CA ARG A 116 34.06 0.83 -1.14
C ARG A 116 34.40 2.00 -2.05
N GLY A 117 33.64 3.09 -1.97
CA GLY A 117 33.79 4.27 -2.84
C GLY A 117 33.15 4.06 -4.21
N LEU A 118 33.66 4.77 -5.22
CA LEU A 118 33.20 4.64 -6.61
C LEU A 118 33.51 3.24 -7.15
N SER A 119 32.54 2.68 -7.86
CA SER A 119 32.67 1.38 -8.53
C SER A 119 33.74 1.43 -9.62
N THR A 120 34.59 0.41 -9.67
CA THR A 120 35.57 0.22 -10.75
C THR A 120 34.98 -0.43 -11.99
N ASP A 121 33.79 -1.02 -11.86
CA ASP A 121 33.17 -1.85 -12.89
C ASP A 121 32.35 -1.00 -13.89
N TYR A 122 32.04 0.25 -13.51
CA TYR A 122 31.33 1.20 -14.35
C TYR A 122 32.25 2.29 -14.91
N THR A 123 32.27 2.45 -16.24
CA THR A 123 33.20 3.36 -16.94
C THR A 123 32.53 4.47 -17.75
N GLU A 124 31.21 4.45 -17.91
CA GLU A 124 30.49 5.33 -18.85
C GLU A 124 29.77 6.49 -18.14
N TRP A 125 30.52 7.44 -17.61
CA TRP A 125 29.98 8.50 -16.77
C TRP A 125 29.24 9.62 -17.52
N ASN A 126 29.25 9.63 -18.86
CA ASN A 126 28.68 10.73 -19.65
C ASN A 126 27.50 10.26 -20.49
N PHE A 127 26.33 10.87 -20.30
CA PHE A 127 25.13 10.60 -21.09
C PHE A 127 24.69 11.82 -21.89
N GLN A 128 24.18 11.59 -23.11
CA GLN A 128 23.61 12.65 -23.93
C GLN A 128 22.08 12.52 -24.04
N THR A 129 21.41 13.65 -23.88
CA THR A 129 19.97 13.80 -24.15
C THR A 129 19.75 14.96 -25.12
N ALA A 130 18.66 14.91 -25.89
CA ALA A 130 18.27 16.04 -26.73
C ALA A 130 17.69 17.19 -25.88
N ASN A 131 18.09 18.44 -26.17
CA ASN A 131 17.71 19.65 -25.42
C ASN A 131 16.20 19.97 -25.46
N ASN A 132 15.47 19.41 -26.43
CA ASN A 132 14.02 19.64 -26.58
C ASN A 132 13.17 18.42 -26.17
N VAL A 133 13.71 17.53 -25.33
CA VAL A 133 12.96 16.37 -24.82
C VAL A 133 12.27 16.78 -23.53
N ILE A 134 10.93 16.80 -23.56
CA ILE A 134 10.15 16.68 -22.33
C ILE A 134 10.30 15.21 -21.93
N PHE A 135 11.04 14.95 -20.85
CA PHE A 135 11.14 13.60 -20.29
C PHE A 135 9.75 13.21 -19.81
N GLN A 136 9.02 12.46 -20.64
CA GLN A 136 7.84 11.74 -20.20
C GLN A 136 8.36 10.63 -19.32
N MET A 137 8.32 10.87 -18.02
CA MET A 137 8.74 9.88 -17.05
C MET A 137 8.04 8.57 -17.34
N SER A 138 8.84 7.54 -17.57
CA SER A 138 8.33 6.20 -17.70
C SER A 138 7.74 5.84 -16.34
N ILE A 139 6.42 5.98 -16.20
CA ILE A 139 5.69 5.21 -15.22
C ILE A 139 6.03 3.78 -15.61
N ILE A 140 6.95 3.12 -14.87
CA ILE A 140 7.10 1.67 -14.97
C ILE A 140 5.68 1.17 -14.91
N PRO A 141 5.14 0.54 -15.97
CA PRO A 141 3.73 0.25 -16.01
C PRO A 141 3.44 -0.75 -14.90
N SER A 142 3.09 -0.24 -13.73
CA SER A 142 2.27 -0.92 -12.75
C SER A 142 0.94 -1.04 -13.46
N TYR A 143 0.83 -2.02 -14.36
CA TYR A 143 -0.30 -2.29 -15.25
C TYR A 143 -1.48 -1.35 -15.00
N PRO A 144 -1.75 -0.46 -15.95
CA PRO A 144 -3.07 -0.58 -16.51
C PRO A 144 -2.86 -0.78 -17.99
N MET A 145 -3.16 -1.99 -18.45
CA MET A 145 -3.66 -2.13 -19.81
C MET A 145 -4.70 -1.02 -20.02
N ILE A 146 -4.68 -0.38 -21.19
CA ILE A 146 -5.85 0.38 -21.63
C ILE A 146 -7.05 -0.56 -21.44
N ASN A 147 -8.05 -0.10 -20.70
CA ASN A 147 -9.21 -0.90 -20.27
C ASN A 147 -8.90 -2.08 -19.30
N PHE A 148 -7.91 -1.97 -18.40
CA PHE A 148 -7.57 -3.01 -17.42
C PHE A 148 -8.80 -3.57 -16.68
N ASN A 149 -9.68 -2.70 -16.19
CA ASN A 149 -10.90 -3.12 -15.49
C ASN A 149 -11.83 -3.95 -16.41
N GLU A 150 -11.94 -3.60 -17.69
CA GLU A 150 -12.74 -4.33 -18.66
C GLU A 150 -12.10 -5.69 -19.00
N ALA A 151 -10.78 -5.71 -19.22
CA ALA A 151 -10.03 -6.93 -19.49
C ALA A 151 -10.11 -7.91 -18.29
N LEU A 152 -9.96 -7.39 -17.07
CA LEU A 152 -10.09 -8.17 -15.85
C LEU A 152 -11.51 -8.70 -15.67
N ALA A 153 -12.53 -7.84 -15.87
CA ALA A 153 -13.93 -8.26 -15.78
C ALA A 153 -14.26 -9.37 -16.80
N ASN A 154 -13.80 -9.23 -18.04
CA ASN A 154 -13.98 -10.26 -19.07
C ASN A 154 -13.27 -11.56 -18.72
N ALA A 155 -12.05 -11.49 -18.17
CA ALA A 155 -11.31 -12.66 -17.72
C ALA A 155 -12.04 -13.39 -16.57
N MET A 156 -12.52 -12.64 -15.57
CA MET A 156 -13.30 -13.19 -14.46
C MET A 156 -14.60 -13.83 -14.95
N ALA A 157 -15.34 -13.16 -15.85
CA ALA A 157 -16.56 -13.69 -16.44
C ALA A 157 -16.33 -14.99 -17.22
N ASN A 158 -15.23 -15.09 -17.97
CA ASN A 158 -14.85 -16.31 -18.70
C ASN A 158 -14.52 -17.48 -17.75
N LEU A 159 -13.84 -17.19 -16.64
CA LEU A 159 -13.54 -18.19 -15.61
C LEU A 159 -14.83 -18.68 -14.93
N GLU A 160 -15.73 -17.76 -14.59
CA GLU A 160 -17.03 -18.09 -14.01
C GLU A 160 -17.91 -18.91 -14.98
N ALA A 161 -17.93 -18.55 -16.26
CA ALA A 161 -18.61 -19.32 -17.30
C ALA A 161 -18.03 -20.73 -17.44
N SER A 162 -16.76 -20.92 -17.09
CA SER A 162 -16.08 -22.22 -17.03
C SER A 162 -16.28 -22.95 -15.68
N GLY A 163 -17.09 -22.40 -14.78
CA GLY A 163 -17.35 -22.96 -13.45
C GLY A 163 -16.24 -22.70 -12.42
N ILE A 164 -15.23 -21.89 -12.76
CA ILE A 164 -14.13 -21.53 -11.86
C ILE A 164 -14.53 -20.27 -11.10
N LYS A 165 -14.74 -20.42 -9.80
CA LYS A 165 -14.99 -19.27 -8.92
C LYS A 165 -13.68 -18.56 -8.63
N THR A 166 -13.62 -17.28 -8.98
CA THR A 166 -12.50 -16.41 -8.64
C THR A 166 -12.91 -15.45 -7.54
N PHE A 167 -11.94 -15.05 -6.72
CA PHE A 167 -12.12 -13.96 -5.77
C PHE A 167 -11.11 -12.87 -6.10
N PHE A 168 -11.61 -11.66 -6.32
CA PHE A 168 -10.80 -10.47 -6.54
C PHE A 168 -11.24 -9.40 -5.56
N ALA A 169 -10.33 -9.02 -4.64
CA ALA A 169 -10.64 -8.04 -3.60
C ALA A 169 -10.83 -6.61 -4.15
N GLY A 170 -10.40 -6.32 -5.38
CA GLY A 170 -10.53 -4.99 -5.97
C GLY A 170 -9.21 -4.41 -6.47
N SER A 171 -9.31 -3.39 -7.34
CA SER A 171 -8.17 -2.69 -7.94
C SER A 171 -7.93 -1.31 -7.33
N THR A 172 -8.83 -0.83 -6.48
CA THR A 172 -8.69 0.42 -5.73
C THR A 172 -8.81 0.18 -4.23
N TRP A 173 -8.28 1.08 -3.40
CA TRP A 173 -8.45 1.03 -1.95
C TRP A 173 -9.92 0.97 -1.54
N ARG A 174 -10.79 1.65 -2.29
CA ARG A 174 -12.24 1.63 -2.08
C ARG A 174 -12.82 0.24 -2.30
N ASP A 175 -12.50 -0.38 -3.43
CA ASP A 175 -13.01 -1.72 -3.75
C ASP A 175 -12.55 -2.74 -2.71
N ILE A 176 -11.26 -2.71 -2.35
CA ILE A 176 -10.67 -3.58 -1.31
C ILE A 176 -11.40 -3.39 0.02
N SER A 177 -11.68 -2.15 0.40
CA SER A 177 -12.36 -1.85 1.66
C SER A 177 -13.80 -2.35 1.68
N TYR A 178 -14.53 -2.23 0.56
CA TYR A 178 -15.85 -2.83 0.44
C TYR A 178 -15.81 -4.35 0.43
N SER A 179 -14.84 -4.97 -0.24
CA SER A 179 -14.67 -6.42 -0.20
C SER A 179 -14.39 -6.93 1.21
N ILE A 180 -13.55 -6.23 1.99
CA ILE A 180 -13.33 -6.55 3.41
C ILE A 180 -14.65 -6.50 4.19
N VAL A 181 -15.41 -5.42 4.04
CA VAL A 181 -16.72 -5.25 4.70
C VAL A 181 -17.68 -6.37 4.31
N ASP A 182 -17.82 -6.65 3.01
CA ASP A 182 -18.71 -7.67 2.46
C ASP A 182 -18.36 -9.08 2.98
N ILE A 183 -17.06 -9.40 3.08
CA ILE A 183 -16.59 -10.64 3.68
C ILE A 183 -17.04 -10.74 5.15
N ILE A 184 -16.84 -9.67 5.93
CA ILE A 184 -17.20 -9.66 7.36
C ILE A 184 -18.72 -9.75 7.54
N GLU A 185 -19.50 -8.98 6.79
CA GLU A 185 -20.96 -9.04 6.79
C GLU A 185 -21.45 -10.44 6.40
N THR A 186 -20.85 -11.06 5.38
CA THR A 186 -21.17 -12.42 4.94
C THR A 186 -20.91 -13.44 6.06
N VAL A 187 -19.77 -13.35 6.75
CA VAL A 187 -19.47 -14.26 7.89
C VAL A 187 -20.46 -14.11 9.03
N MET A 188 -20.96 -12.89 9.25
CA MET A 188 -21.99 -12.61 10.25
C MET A 188 -23.38 -13.12 9.85
N THR A 189 -23.58 -13.56 8.60
CA THR A 189 -24.80 -14.28 8.21
C THR A 189 -24.65 -15.78 8.45
N LYS A 190 -25.53 -16.33 9.29
CA LYS A 190 -25.53 -17.78 9.55
C LYS A 190 -26.01 -18.53 8.30
N PRO A 191 -25.23 -19.45 7.71
CA PRO A 191 -25.65 -20.18 6.52
C PRO A 191 -26.94 -20.97 6.80
N ILE A 192 -27.88 -21.11 5.87
CA ILE A 192 -29.13 -21.85 6.13
C ILE A 192 -28.98 -23.35 5.80
N LYS A 193 -28.10 -23.68 4.83
CA LYS A 193 -27.94 -25.02 4.28
C LYS A 193 -26.54 -25.56 4.56
N TYR A 194 -26.34 -26.15 5.74
CA TYR A 194 -25.10 -26.81 6.13
C TYR A 194 -25.36 -28.16 6.79
N GLN A 195 -24.34 -29.03 6.82
CA GLN A 195 -24.46 -30.40 7.30
C GLN A 195 -24.60 -30.42 8.83
N ARG A 196 -25.85 -30.56 9.32
CA ARG A 196 -26.19 -30.64 10.75
C ARG A 196 -25.59 -31.83 11.50
N ARG A 197 -24.96 -32.78 10.79
CA ARG A 197 -24.31 -33.98 11.37
C ARG A 197 -22.82 -33.76 11.72
N ALA A 198 -22.26 -32.59 11.46
CA ALA A 198 -20.90 -32.28 11.84
C ALA A 198 -20.76 -32.34 13.36
N ARG A 199 -19.76 -33.10 13.86
CA ARG A 199 -19.58 -33.37 15.30
C ARG A 199 -18.71 -32.33 16.01
N LEU A 200 -17.76 -31.74 15.30
CA LEU A 200 -16.71 -30.88 15.89
C LEU A 200 -16.84 -29.41 15.49
N PHE A 201 -17.60 -29.11 14.44
CA PHE A 201 -17.78 -27.75 13.94
C PHE A 201 -19.18 -27.58 13.38
N SER A 202 -19.95 -26.64 13.94
CA SER A 202 -21.25 -26.24 13.44
C SER A 202 -21.40 -24.74 13.65
N PHE A 203 -22.07 -24.05 12.74
CA PHE A 203 -22.42 -22.63 12.90
C PHE A 203 -23.34 -22.38 14.11
N ASP A 204 -23.99 -23.42 14.64
CA ASP A 204 -24.74 -23.35 15.90
C ASP A 204 -23.85 -23.29 17.15
N LEU A 205 -22.60 -23.73 17.04
CA LEU A 205 -21.64 -23.77 18.15
C LEU A 205 -20.76 -22.51 18.20
N ILE A 206 -20.78 -21.68 17.15
CA ILE A 206 -20.07 -20.39 17.15
C ILE A 206 -20.82 -19.44 18.07
N LYS A 207 -20.08 -18.82 18.98
CA LYS A 207 -20.57 -17.85 19.95
C LYS A 207 -19.63 -16.67 20.05
N ILE A 208 -20.18 -15.45 20.04
CA ILE A 208 -19.43 -14.21 20.20
C ILE A 208 -19.93 -13.55 21.49
N TYR A 209 -19.11 -13.57 22.54
CA TYR A 209 -19.49 -13.04 23.85
C TYR A 209 -18.91 -11.64 24.11
N ASN A 210 -17.83 -11.30 23.42
CA ASN A 210 -17.10 -10.05 23.62
C ASN A 210 -16.41 -9.57 22.33
N GLU A 211 -15.77 -8.41 22.43
CA GLU A 211 -15.02 -7.76 21.33
C GLU A 211 -13.88 -8.63 20.79
N TYR A 212 -13.13 -9.31 21.67
CA TYR A 212 -12.00 -10.17 21.28
C TYR A 212 -12.42 -11.43 20.53
N ASP A 213 -13.56 -12.04 20.89
CA ASP A 213 -14.12 -13.17 20.14
C ASP A 213 -14.41 -12.74 18.68
N PHE A 214 -14.96 -11.54 18.52
CA PHE A 214 -15.25 -10.97 17.21
C PHE A 214 -13.99 -10.61 16.43
N GLN A 215 -13.00 -9.99 17.08
CA GLN A 215 -11.68 -9.73 16.50
C GLN A 215 -11.03 -11.03 15.97
N ASN A 216 -11.03 -12.09 16.77
CA ASN A 216 -10.47 -13.37 16.36
C ASN A 216 -11.21 -13.97 15.16
N LEU A 217 -12.54 -13.82 15.09
CA LEU A 217 -13.34 -14.24 13.94
C LEU A 217 -12.99 -13.45 12.68
N ILE A 218 -12.86 -12.13 12.78
CA ILE A 218 -12.43 -11.27 11.66
C ILE A 218 -11.05 -11.69 11.16
N HIS A 219 -10.08 -11.85 12.07
CA HIS A 219 -8.74 -12.26 11.70
C HIS A 219 -8.72 -13.64 11.02
N LEU A 220 -9.43 -14.63 11.59
CA LEU A 220 -9.56 -15.96 11.01
C LEU A 220 -10.12 -15.92 9.58
N THR A 221 -11.06 -15.00 9.33
CA THR A 221 -11.76 -14.84 8.06
C THR A 221 -10.91 -14.12 7.01
N LEU A 222 -10.22 -13.04 7.40
CA LEU A 222 -9.51 -12.18 6.46
C LEU A 222 -8.11 -12.71 6.10
N ARG A 223 -7.40 -13.37 7.03
CA ARG A 223 -6.02 -13.85 6.82
C ARG A 223 -5.78 -14.72 5.58
N PRO A 224 -6.73 -15.55 5.07
CA PRO A 224 -6.49 -16.33 3.87
C PRO A 224 -6.36 -15.46 2.61
N ILE A 225 -6.96 -14.27 2.63
CA ILE A 225 -7.00 -13.31 1.54
C ILE A 225 -5.92 -12.23 1.74
N PHE A 226 -5.84 -11.66 2.94
CA PHE A 226 -4.89 -10.63 3.33
C PHE A 226 -3.87 -11.23 4.30
N ARG A 227 -2.81 -11.84 3.76
CA ARG A 227 -1.82 -12.61 4.55
C ARG A 227 -0.98 -11.74 5.47
N ASP A 228 -0.91 -10.45 5.17
CA ASP A 228 -0.22 -9.40 5.90
C ASP A 228 -1.10 -8.70 6.93
N ILE A 229 -2.31 -9.23 7.21
CA ILE A 229 -3.12 -8.74 8.32
C ILE A 229 -2.40 -8.98 9.65
N GLU A 230 -2.14 -7.91 10.39
CA GLU A 230 -1.46 -7.96 11.68
C GLU A 230 -2.36 -7.43 12.79
N PRO A 231 -2.52 -8.16 13.92
CA PRO A 231 -3.23 -7.66 15.08
C PRO A 231 -2.41 -6.62 15.85
N GLU A 232 -3.09 -5.69 16.53
CA GLU A 232 -2.47 -4.70 17.43
C GLU A 232 -1.36 -3.86 16.77
N ASN A 233 -1.54 -3.52 15.48
CA ASN A 233 -0.51 -2.83 14.72
C ASN A 233 -0.39 -1.37 15.19
N VAL A 234 0.84 -0.88 15.38
CA VAL A 234 1.10 0.51 15.82
C VAL A 234 0.84 1.43 14.64
N VAL A 235 -0.21 2.23 14.74
CA VAL A 235 -0.68 3.04 13.61
C VAL A 235 -0.13 4.46 13.65
N ILE A 236 -0.12 5.07 14.84
CA ILE A 236 0.26 6.48 15.01
C ILE A 236 1.01 6.66 16.33
N ARG A 237 2.10 7.44 16.30
CA ARG A 237 2.73 8.03 17.48
C ARG A 237 2.34 9.51 17.53
N ILE A 238 1.55 9.90 18.52
CA ILE A 238 1.20 11.31 18.77
C ILE A 238 1.69 11.68 20.17
N ASP A 239 2.49 12.74 20.28
CA ASP A 239 3.04 13.24 21.55
C ASP A 239 3.70 12.15 22.43
N GLY A 240 4.40 11.21 21.79
CA GLY A 240 5.06 10.08 22.46
C GLY A 240 4.14 8.94 22.90
N SER A 241 2.82 9.06 22.68
CA SER A 241 1.85 7.98 22.92
C SER A 241 1.63 7.18 21.63
N GLU A 242 1.86 5.87 21.72
CA GLU A 242 1.55 4.93 20.64
C GLU A 242 0.07 4.55 20.70
N LYS A 243 -0.63 4.71 19.58
CA LYS A 243 -1.95 4.14 19.41
C LYS A 243 -1.88 2.94 18.49
N LYS A 244 -2.41 1.82 18.99
CA LYS A 244 -2.55 0.56 18.27
C LYS A 244 -3.98 0.46 17.76
N ALA A 245 -4.13 0.05 16.51
CA ALA A 245 -5.42 -0.37 15.99
C ALA A 245 -5.58 -1.88 16.17
N ASP A 246 -6.83 -2.35 16.10
CA ASP A 246 -7.12 -3.78 16.20
C ASP A 246 -6.43 -4.57 15.07
N PHE A 247 -6.51 -4.09 13.82
CA PHE A 247 -5.80 -4.70 12.68
C PHE A 247 -5.21 -3.67 11.70
N GLY A 248 -4.08 -4.04 11.09
CA GLY A 248 -3.47 -3.34 9.96
C GLY A 248 -3.26 -4.26 8.76
N ILE A 249 -3.48 -3.75 7.54
CA ILE A 249 -3.20 -4.44 6.26
C ILE A 249 -2.40 -3.50 5.35
N ALA A 250 -1.53 -4.07 4.53
CA ALA A 250 -0.68 -3.39 3.56
C ALA A 250 0.16 -2.27 4.18
N ASN A 251 0.90 -2.60 5.25
CA ASN A 251 1.70 -1.66 6.04
C ASN A 251 0.86 -0.50 6.58
N ASN A 252 -0.26 -0.81 7.23
CA ASN A 252 -1.20 0.15 7.83
C ASN A 252 -1.86 1.13 6.84
N LYS A 253 -1.89 0.80 5.54
CA LYS A 253 -2.70 1.54 4.56
C LYS A 253 -4.19 1.31 4.75
N ILE A 254 -4.56 0.13 5.23
CA ILE A 254 -5.92 -0.17 5.68
C ILE A 254 -5.85 -0.47 7.18
N ILE A 255 -6.72 0.18 7.94
CA ILE A 255 -6.89 -0.05 9.36
C ILE A 255 -8.30 -0.57 9.59
N ILE A 256 -8.42 -1.61 10.41
CA ILE A 256 -9.72 -2.12 10.86
C ILE A 256 -9.79 -1.96 12.37
N GLU A 257 -10.87 -1.34 12.83
CA GLU A 257 -11.20 -1.12 14.22
C GLU A 257 -12.54 -1.78 14.51
N THR A 258 -12.62 -2.52 15.60
CA THR A 258 -13.80 -3.29 15.98
C THR A 258 -14.37 -2.76 17.27
N LYS A 259 -15.69 -2.75 17.41
CA LYS A 259 -16.35 -2.41 18.68
C LYS A 259 -17.51 -3.35 18.96
N TRP A 260 -17.70 -3.70 20.23
CA TRP A 260 -18.81 -4.52 20.70
C TRP A 260 -19.83 -3.69 21.51
N ILE A 261 -21.11 -3.74 21.12
CA ILE A 261 -22.22 -3.08 21.81
C ILE A 261 -23.15 -4.14 22.41
N ASP A 262 -23.08 -4.29 23.73
CA ASP A 262 -23.95 -5.19 24.49
C ASP A 262 -25.02 -4.47 25.34
N SER A 263 -24.94 -3.15 25.40
CA SER A 263 -25.73 -2.32 26.30
C SER A 263 -25.94 -0.91 25.75
N ILE A 264 -26.98 -0.23 26.23
CA ILE A 264 -27.30 1.15 25.85
C ILE A 264 -26.15 2.11 26.25
N SER A 265 -25.52 1.86 27.41
CA SER A 265 -24.35 2.62 27.85
C SER A 265 -23.19 2.48 26.86
N LYS A 266 -22.89 1.25 26.44
CA LYS A 266 -21.83 1.01 25.46
C LYS A 266 -22.14 1.60 24.09
N LYS A 267 -23.41 1.56 23.67
CA LYS A 267 -23.88 2.25 22.45
C LYS A 267 -23.53 3.74 22.49
N ALA A 268 -23.85 4.43 23.59
CA ALA A 268 -23.56 5.85 23.73
C ALA A 268 -22.05 6.16 23.72
N GLU A 269 -21.25 5.32 24.38
CA GLU A 269 -19.78 5.41 24.39
C GLU A 269 -19.19 5.25 22.97
N VAL A 270 -19.63 4.25 22.22
CA VAL A 270 -19.15 3.99 20.85
C VAL A 270 -19.53 5.14 19.92
N ILE A 271 -20.79 5.62 19.98
CA ILE A 271 -21.24 6.77 19.16
C ILE A 271 -20.39 8.01 19.45
N LYS A 272 -20.13 8.32 20.72
CA LYS A 272 -19.26 9.45 21.10
C LYS A 272 -17.84 9.28 20.58
N THR A 273 -17.32 8.05 20.59
CA THR A 273 -15.99 7.73 20.07
C THR A 273 -15.93 7.97 18.56
N LEU A 274 -16.94 7.54 17.80
CA LEU A 274 -17.04 7.78 16.35
C LEU A 274 -17.11 9.27 16.00
N ASP A 275 -17.87 10.06 16.77
CA ASP A 275 -17.94 11.51 16.58
C ASP A 275 -16.54 12.18 16.76
N GLY A 276 -15.68 11.63 17.62
CA GLY A 276 -14.30 12.11 17.85
C GLY A 276 -13.24 11.57 16.89
N LEU A 277 -13.51 10.46 16.18
CA LEU A 277 -12.54 9.76 15.34
C LEU A 277 -12.25 10.45 14.01
N LYS A 278 -13.16 11.30 13.53
CA LYS A 278 -13.04 12.04 12.27
C LYS A 278 -11.72 12.82 12.15
N ASN A 279 -11.18 13.32 13.26
CA ASN A 279 -9.96 14.14 13.28
C ASN A 279 -8.68 13.32 13.48
N PHE A 280 -8.76 12.14 14.11
CA PHE A 280 -7.58 11.42 14.58
C PHE A 280 -6.79 10.74 13.44
N TYR A 281 -7.50 10.13 12.49
CA TYR A 281 -6.87 9.39 11.40
C TYR A 281 -6.65 10.23 10.13
N SER A 282 -7.27 11.41 10.04
CA SER A 282 -6.99 12.37 8.96
C SER A 282 -5.58 12.95 9.02
N GLU A 283 -4.91 12.86 10.17
CA GLU A 283 -3.56 13.38 10.36
C GLU A 283 -2.47 12.42 9.86
N ASN A 284 -2.80 11.15 9.55
CA ASN A 284 -1.82 10.18 9.08
C ASN A 284 -1.89 9.97 7.56
N VAL A 285 -0.90 10.50 6.85
CA VAL A 285 -0.80 10.50 5.39
C VAL A 285 -0.63 9.09 4.79
N ASN A 286 -0.18 8.10 5.57
CA ASN A 286 -0.03 6.71 5.10
C ASN A 286 -1.36 5.96 5.02
N VAL A 287 -2.33 6.33 5.86
CA VAL A 287 -3.63 5.65 5.92
C VAL A 287 -4.44 5.99 4.67
N ARG A 288 -4.94 4.95 3.99
CA ARG A 288 -5.80 5.07 2.79
C ARG A 288 -7.24 4.76 3.11
N CYS A 289 -7.50 3.76 3.96
CA CYS A 289 -8.83 3.46 4.47
C CYS A 289 -8.82 3.11 5.95
N LEU A 290 -9.89 3.53 6.62
CA LEU A 290 -10.22 3.20 7.99
C LEU A 290 -11.62 2.56 8.02
N ILE A 291 -11.69 1.35 8.54
CA ILE A 291 -12.91 0.55 8.60
C ILE A 291 -13.29 0.33 10.06
N PHE A 292 -14.43 0.86 10.50
CA PHE A 292 -15.02 0.52 11.78
C PHE A 292 -16.11 -0.52 11.60
N ILE A 293 -15.94 -1.67 12.24
CA ILE A 293 -16.95 -2.70 12.32
C ILE A 293 -17.50 -2.77 13.74
N ILE A 294 -18.77 -2.43 13.88
CA ILE A 294 -19.43 -2.31 15.17
C ILE A 294 -20.45 -3.42 15.27
N LEU A 295 -20.10 -4.46 16.04
CA LEU A 295 -20.98 -5.58 16.28
C LEU A 295 -21.87 -5.28 17.48
N TYR A 296 -23.18 -5.52 17.36
CA TYR A 296 -24.13 -5.24 18.42
C TYR A 296 -25.07 -6.41 18.69
N LYS A 297 -25.47 -6.59 19.95
CA LYS A 297 -26.45 -7.61 20.33
C LYS A 297 -27.81 -7.31 19.73
N SER A 298 -28.50 -8.36 19.27
CA SER A 298 -29.87 -8.30 18.72
C SER A 298 -30.88 -7.55 19.61
N THR A 299 -30.66 -7.55 20.92
CA THR A 299 -31.49 -6.84 21.91
C THR A 299 -31.31 -5.32 21.93
N ILE A 300 -30.32 -4.77 21.23
CA ILE A 300 -30.01 -3.35 21.21
C ILE A 300 -30.58 -2.73 19.93
N ASP A 301 -31.51 -1.80 20.10
CA ASP A 301 -32.10 -1.05 18.99
C ASP A 301 -31.05 -0.14 18.31
N ILE A 302 -30.74 -0.41 17.04
CA ILE A 302 -29.80 0.34 16.22
C ILE A 302 -30.40 0.54 14.82
N ASP A 303 -30.56 1.81 14.43
CA ASP A 303 -30.83 2.18 13.04
C ASP A 303 -29.51 2.11 12.25
N GLN A 304 -29.20 0.91 11.74
CA GLN A 304 -27.97 0.65 10.99
C GLN A 304 -27.83 1.61 9.81
N MET A 305 -28.91 1.86 9.06
CA MET A 305 -28.87 2.67 7.84
C MET A 305 -28.49 4.12 8.15
N LEU A 306 -29.14 4.71 9.15
CA LEU A 306 -28.85 6.07 9.58
C LEU A 306 -27.42 6.21 10.11
N LEU A 307 -26.98 5.28 10.97
CA LEU A 307 -25.66 5.38 11.59
C LEU A 307 -24.52 5.10 10.59
N ASN A 308 -24.68 4.10 9.72
CA ASN A 308 -23.73 3.82 8.64
C ASN A 308 -23.56 5.07 7.75
N TYR A 309 -24.66 5.71 7.36
CA TYR A 309 -24.63 6.94 6.57
C TYR A 309 -24.01 8.13 7.31
N LYS A 310 -24.36 8.33 8.59
CA LYS A 310 -23.86 9.45 9.39
C LYS A 310 -22.34 9.41 9.55
N PHE A 311 -21.78 8.22 9.75
CA PHE A 311 -20.38 8.05 10.15
C PHE A 311 -19.45 7.58 9.03
N SER A 312 -19.96 7.09 7.90
CA SER A 312 -19.14 6.76 6.74
C SER A 312 -18.86 7.99 5.89
N TYR A 313 -17.59 8.21 5.55
CA TYR A 313 -17.13 9.30 4.69
C TYR A 313 -16.35 8.72 3.49
N GLU A 314 -17.07 8.05 2.60
CA GLU A 314 -16.48 7.20 1.55
C GLU A 314 -15.76 8.00 0.44
N LYS A 315 -15.93 9.32 0.41
CA LYS A 315 -15.28 10.26 -0.52
C LYS A 315 -14.11 11.04 0.10
N SER A 316 -13.83 10.83 1.39
CA SER A 316 -12.73 11.51 2.09
C SER A 316 -11.41 10.74 1.92
N MET A 317 -10.30 11.39 2.28
CA MET A 317 -8.98 10.78 2.36
C MET A 317 -8.40 11.03 3.76
N PRO A 318 -8.15 9.98 4.56
CA PRO A 318 -8.44 8.56 4.29
C PRO A 318 -9.95 8.29 4.12
N GLN A 319 -10.29 7.23 3.37
CA GLN A 319 -11.67 6.78 3.27
C GLN A 319 -12.12 6.21 4.61
N ILE A 320 -13.26 6.68 5.15
CA ILE A 320 -13.81 6.18 6.41
C ILE A 320 -15.07 5.37 6.10
N ILE A 321 -15.09 4.10 6.50
CA ILE A 321 -16.23 3.21 6.37
C ILE A 321 -16.65 2.75 7.76
N VAL A 322 -17.92 2.96 8.11
CA VAL A 322 -18.47 2.52 9.39
C VAL A 322 -19.65 1.59 9.11
N ARG A 323 -19.63 0.40 9.73
CA ARG A 323 -20.67 -0.61 9.57
C ARG A 323 -21.11 -1.14 10.92
N PHE A 324 -22.40 -0.95 11.20
CA PHE A 324 -23.09 -1.58 12.32
C PHE A 324 -23.66 -2.93 11.86
N ILE A 325 -23.28 -4.01 12.54
CA ILE A 325 -23.66 -5.38 12.20
C ILE A 325 -24.32 -6.03 13.43
N GLU A 326 -25.46 -6.67 13.23
CA GLU A 326 -26.14 -7.42 14.29
C GLU A 326 -25.42 -8.76 14.56
N ASN A 327 -25.31 -9.15 15.83
CA ASN A 327 -24.74 -10.43 16.21
C ASN A 327 -25.71 -11.59 15.98
N MET A 328 -25.48 -12.36 14.91
CA MET A 328 -26.25 -13.57 14.62
C MET A 328 -25.72 -14.82 15.36
N TYR A 329 -24.65 -14.68 16.16
CA TYR A 329 -24.01 -15.75 16.94
C TYR A 329 -24.12 -15.49 18.46
N ASP A 330 -25.20 -14.85 18.91
CA ASP A 330 -25.59 -14.78 20.33
C ASP A 330 -25.79 -16.18 20.93
#